data_AF-A0A4V4KKH4-F1
#
_entry.id   AF-A0A4V4KKH4-F1
#
_cell.length_a   1.000
_cell.length_b   1.000
_cell.length_c   1.000
_cell.angle_alpha   90.00
_cell.angle_beta   90.00
_cell.angle_gamma   90.00
#
_symmetry.space_group_name_H-M   'P 1'
#
loop_
_entity.id
_entity.type
_entity.pdbx_description
1 polymer ?
#
loop_
_entity_poly.entity_id
_entity_poly.type
_entity_poly.pdbx_seq_one_letter_code
_entity_poly.pdbx_strand_id
1 'polypeptide(L)'
;MYFSLPAVMNENLTLYRRIFPIYPLLVIGPLAGTIIPSQPHTAAVPIWLAGVMLQGMGWCVALMMYAIYTQRLMVSALPDPSTRPGMYVSVGPAGYTAAALISLGRQAPAVFERKQFFGITSLLVEDVIKVLGIMAGLFLLLFSFWFFCVSTVSVIAGAKQMSFTLNWWAFVFPNAGMTLATIQAGGALSSAGINGLCSALTVALVIMWFFTAIAHILAVRKGQVMWPGKDEDKTMNGIRWGAHAA
;
A
#
# COMPACT_ATOMS: atom_id res chain seq x y z
N MET A 1 -19.51 -9.32 -38.92
CA MET A 1 -20.07 -9.69 -37.60
C MET A 1 -19.53 -8.69 -36.59
N TYR A 2 -20.16 -7.52 -36.52
CA TYR A 2 -19.79 -6.44 -35.59
C TYR A 2 -20.33 -6.80 -34.22
N PHE A 3 -19.44 -7.22 -33.31
CA PHE A 3 -19.78 -7.28 -31.89
C PHE A 3 -19.59 -5.87 -31.32
N SER A 4 -20.69 -5.14 -31.20
CA SER A 4 -20.76 -3.90 -30.44
C SER A 4 -20.36 -4.19 -29.00
N LEU A 5 -19.23 -3.65 -28.56
CA LEU A 5 -18.79 -3.63 -27.17
C LEU A 5 -18.86 -2.20 -26.59
N PRO A 6 -20.03 -1.55 -26.43
CA PRO A 6 -20.09 -0.24 -25.79
C PRO A 6 -20.16 -0.32 -24.25
N ALA A 7 -20.10 -1.52 -23.65
CA ALA A 7 -20.40 -1.69 -22.22
C ALA A 7 -19.19 -2.04 -21.31
N VAL A 8 -18.01 -2.27 -21.87
CA VAL A 8 -16.81 -2.71 -21.11
C VAL A 8 -15.93 -1.51 -20.68
N MET A 9 -16.25 -0.29 -21.09
CA MET A 9 -15.43 0.91 -20.77
C MET A 9 -15.75 1.59 -19.42
N ASN A 10 -16.74 1.10 -18.66
CA ASN A 10 -17.03 1.55 -17.29
C ASN A 10 -16.28 0.72 -16.21
N GLU A 11 -15.27 -0.06 -16.60
CA GLU A 11 -14.52 -0.97 -15.71
C GLU A 11 -13.43 -0.31 -14.85
N ASN A 12 -13.11 0.97 -15.07
CA ASN A 12 -12.03 1.63 -14.33
C ASN A 12 -12.34 1.81 -12.83
N LEU A 13 -13.61 1.88 -12.46
CA LEU A 13 -14.08 1.95 -11.06
C LEU A 13 -14.35 0.58 -10.43
N THR A 14 -14.63 -0.46 -11.23
CA THR A 14 -14.99 -1.78 -10.69
C THR A 14 -13.77 -2.58 -10.22
N LEU A 15 -12.60 -2.38 -10.84
CA LEU A 15 -11.37 -3.05 -10.39
C LEU A 15 -10.93 -2.53 -9.01
N TYR A 16 -10.85 -1.20 -8.84
CA TYR A 16 -10.41 -0.57 -7.58
C TYR A 16 -11.35 -0.88 -6.40
N ARG A 17 -12.66 -0.93 -6.66
CA ARG A 17 -13.68 -1.28 -5.66
C ARG A 17 -13.61 -2.74 -5.19
N ARG A 18 -13.10 -3.67 -6.01
CA ARG A 18 -12.96 -5.09 -5.67
C ARG A 18 -11.69 -5.42 -4.87
N ILE A 19 -10.73 -4.50 -4.85
CA ILE A 19 -9.41 -4.67 -4.24
C ILE A 19 -9.40 -4.25 -2.75
N PHE A 20 -10.30 -3.36 -2.35
CA PHE A 20 -10.37 -2.82 -0.99
C PHE A 20 -10.30 -3.85 0.15
N PRO A 21 -10.90 -5.05 0.03
CA PRO A 21 -10.79 -6.09 1.06
C PRO A 21 -9.38 -6.66 1.28
N ILE A 22 -8.47 -6.51 0.31
CA ILE A 22 -7.10 -7.03 0.39
C ILE A 22 -6.15 -6.09 1.14
N TYR A 23 -6.43 -4.79 1.10
CA TYR A 23 -5.55 -3.77 1.68
C TYR A 23 -5.31 -3.93 3.19
N PRO A 24 -6.32 -4.28 4.00
CA PRO A 24 -6.12 -4.58 5.40
C PRO A 24 -5.10 -5.70 5.62
N LEU A 25 -5.08 -6.74 4.78
CA LEU A 25 -4.15 -7.87 4.92
C LEU A 25 -2.69 -7.44 4.75
N LEU A 26 -2.43 -6.42 3.92
CA LEU A 26 -1.08 -5.92 3.66
C LEU A 26 -0.46 -5.22 4.88
N VAL A 27 -1.29 -4.76 5.83
CA VAL A 27 -0.82 -4.03 7.03
C VAL A 27 -0.66 -4.97 8.24
N ILE A 28 -1.17 -6.21 8.15
CA ILE A 28 -1.10 -7.18 9.26
C ILE A 28 0.33 -7.59 9.56
N GLY A 29 1.15 -7.87 8.53
CA GLY A 29 2.54 -8.28 8.73
C GLY A 29 3.39 -7.22 9.45
N PRO A 30 3.40 -5.94 9.02
CA PRO A 30 4.09 -4.87 9.71
C PRO A 30 3.58 -4.67 11.14
N LEU A 31 2.25 -4.75 11.35
CA LEU A 31 1.63 -4.65 12.68
C LEU A 31 2.04 -5.79 13.61
N ALA A 32 2.07 -7.03 13.11
CA ALA A 32 2.56 -8.17 13.87
C ALA A 32 4.02 -7.93 14.29
N GLY A 33 4.86 -7.45 13.36
CA GLY A 33 6.26 -7.12 13.66
C GLY A 33 6.46 -6.06 14.74
N THR A 34 5.55 -5.09 14.88
CA THR A 34 5.61 -4.07 15.95
C THR A 34 5.06 -4.57 17.29
N ILE A 35 4.07 -5.46 17.27
CA ILE A 35 3.43 -5.95 18.50
C ILE A 35 4.24 -7.08 19.15
N ILE A 36 4.87 -7.97 18.38
CA ILE A 36 5.60 -9.17 18.87
C ILE A 36 6.52 -8.89 20.08
N PRO A 37 7.37 -7.83 20.09
CA PRO A 37 8.25 -7.55 21.23
C PRO A 37 7.53 -7.28 22.56
N SER A 38 6.25 -6.91 22.50
CA SER A 38 5.43 -6.61 23.68
C SER A 38 4.62 -7.80 24.19
N GLN A 39 4.69 -8.95 23.51
CA GLN A 39 3.84 -10.11 23.79
C GLN A 39 4.60 -11.20 24.56
N PRO A 40 3.90 -11.97 25.42
CA PRO A 40 4.49 -13.17 26.01
C PRO A 40 4.84 -14.18 24.92
N HIS A 41 5.89 -14.98 25.15
CA HIS A 41 6.42 -15.92 24.15
C HIS A 41 5.36 -16.91 23.61
N THR A 42 4.39 -17.32 24.44
CA THR A 42 3.27 -18.19 24.05
C THR A 42 2.35 -17.56 23.01
N ALA A 43 2.22 -16.23 22.99
CA ALA A 43 1.44 -15.47 22.01
C ALA A 43 2.30 -14.97 20.83
N ALA A 44 3.60 -14.76 21.03
CA ALA A 44 4.51 -14.25 20.00
C ALA A 44 4.60 -15.17 18.78
N VAL A 45 4.70 -16.48 18.98
CA VAL A 45 4.79 -17.49 17.90
C VAL A 45 3.53 -17.50 17.00
N PRO A 46 2.30 -17.65 17.51
CA PRO A 46 1.11 -17.62 16.66
C PRO A 46 0.89 -16.26 15.98
N ILE A 47 1.23 -15.14 16.64
CA ILE A 47 1.16 -13.81 16.02
C ILE A 47 2.15 -13.70 14.86
N TRP A 48 3.38 -14.19 15.03
CA TRP A 48 4.38 -14.22 13.97
C TRP A 48 3.93 -15.09 12.79
N LEU A 49 3.44 -16.30 13.05
CA LEU A 49 2.92 -17.21 12.02
C LEU A 49 1.74 -16.60 11.27
N ALA A 50 0.75 -16.06 11.98
CA ALA A 50 -0.40 -15.39 11.38
C ALA A 50 0.05 -14.17 10.55
N GLY A 51 1.01 -13.39 11.06
CA GLY A 51 1.61 -12.25 10.35
C GLY A 51 2.23 -12.66 9.02
N VAL A 52 3.03 -13.74 8.99
CA VAL A 52 3.64 -14.26 7.76
C VAL A 52 2.57 -14.77 6.78
N MET A 53 1.60 -15.56 7.26
CA MET A 53 0.57 -16.18 6.41
C MET A 53 -0.37 -15.14 5.79
N LEU A 54 -0.88 -14.20 6.59
CA LEU A 54 -1.80 -13.17 6.13
C LEU A 54 -1.09 -12.16 5.22
N GLN A 55 0.17 -11.82 5.51
CA GLN A 55 0.97 -11.01 4.60
C GLN A 55 1.20 -11.72 3.26
N GLY A 56 1.53 -13.03 3.29
CA GLY A 56 1.71 -13.84 2.09
C GLY A 56 0.45 -13.88 1.23
N MET A 57 -0.72 -14.04 1.84
CA MET A 57 -2.01 -13.97 1.14
C MET A 57 -2.22 -12.61 0.47
N GLY A 58 -1.97 -11.51 1.19
CA GLY A 58 -2.05 -10.16 0.65
C GLY A 58 -1.11 -9.94 -0.54
N TRP A 59 0.12 -10.45 -0.46
CA TRP A 59 1.12 -10.37 -1.53
C TRP A 59 0.71 -11.17 -2.78
N CYS A 60 0.21 -12.39 -2.63
CA CYS A 60 -0.23 -13.22 -3.76
C CYS A 60 -1.34 -12.54 -4.57
N VAL A 61 -2.33 -11.94 -3.89
CA VAL A 61 -3.40 -11.23 -4.59
C VAL A 61 -2.89 -9.93 -5.22
N ALA A 62 -1.99 -9.22 -4.54
CA ALA A 62 -1.35 -8.03 -5.11
C ALA A 62 -0.59 -8.34 -6.40
N LEU A 63 0.10 -9.49 -6.48
CA LEU A 63 0.78 -9.93 -7.71
C LEU A 63 -0.19 -10.11 -8.89
N MET A 64 -1.36 -10.72 -8.66
CA MET A 64 -2.39 -10.87 -9.70
C MET A 64 -2.86 -9.49 -10.20
N MET A 65 -3.00 -8.53 -9.30
CA MET A 65 -3.40 -7.17 -9.66
C MET A 65 -2.29 -6.40 -10.40
N TYR A 66 -1.03 -6.61 -10.04
CA TYR A 66 0.10 -5.97 -10.72
C TYR A 66 0.17 -6.35 -12.20
N ALA A 67 -0.16 -7.60 -12.54
CA ALA A 67 -0.23 -8.05 -13.93
C ALA A 67 -1.27 -7.24 -14.72
N ILE A 68 -2.50 -7.14 -14.20
CA ILE A 68 -3.60 -6.40 -14.84
C ILE A 68 -3.26 -4.90 -14.94
N TYR A 69 -2.73 -4.32 -13.85
CA TYR A 69 -2.35 -2.91 -13.80
C TYR A 69 -1.27 -2.55 -14.82
N THR A 70 -0.22 -3.38 -14.91
CA THR A 70 0.90 -3.16 -15.84
C THR A 70 0.44 -3.31 -17.28
N GLN A 71 -0.39 -4.32 -17.58
CA GLN A 71 -1.00 -4.48 -18.91
C GLN A 71 -1.81 -3.24 -19.30
N ARG A 72 -2.62 -2.71 -18.38
CA ARG A 72 -3.40 -1.49 -18.64
C ARG A 72 -2.50 -0.30 -18.96
N LEU A 73 -1.42 -0.10 -18.20
CA LEU A 73 -0.47 1.00 -18.46
C LEU A 73 0.24 0.89 -19.81
N MET A 74 0.41 -0.32 -20.35
CA MET A 74 1.04 -0.54 -21.65
C MET A 74 0.09 -0.27 -22.83
N VAL A 75 -1.22 -0.51 -22.66
CA VAL A 75 -2.19 -0.50 -23.77
C VAL A 75 -3.11 0.72 -23.75
N SER A 76 -3.31 1.34 -22.58
CA SER A 76 -4.24 2.46 -22.40
C SER A 76 -3.51 3.78 -22.13
N ALA A 77 -4.16 4.89 -22.48
CA ALA A 77 -3.68 6.22 -22.08
C ALA A 77 -3.67 6.37 -20.55
N LEU A 78 -2.83 7.28 -20.05
CA LEU A 78 -2.78 7.64 -18.64
C LEU A 78 -4.16 8.10 -18.15
N PRO A 79 -4.53 7.79 -16.89
CA PRO A 79 -5.78 8.27 -16.30
C PRO A 79 -5.89 9.80 -16.33
N ASP A 80 -7.12 10.29 -16.24
CA ASP A 80 -7.41 11.72 -16.10
C ASP A 80 -6.55 12.34 -15.00
N PRO A 81 -5.98 13.55 -15.19
CA PRO A 81 -5.07 14.18 -14.23
C PRO A 81 -5.54 14.11 -12.78
N SER A 82 -6.82 14.40 -12.53
CA SER A 82 -7.42 14.41 -11.17
C SER A 82 -7.49 13.03 -10.49
N THR A 83 -7.32 11.93 -11.23
CA THR A 83 -7.34 10.55 -10.72
C THR A 83 -5.96 9.91 -10.64
N ARG A 84 -4.93 10.55 -11.24
CA ARG A 84 -3.54 10.06 -11.23
C ARG A 84 -2.93 9.85 -9.85
N PRO A 85 -3.30 10.60 -8.78
CA PRO A 85 -2.84 10.26 -7.43
C PRO A 85 -3.15 8.81 -7.05
N GLY A 86 -4.24 8.24 -7.54
CA GLY A 86 -4.61 6.84 -7.33
C GLY A 86 -3.62 5.82 -7.93
N MET A 87 -2.68 6.24 -8.79
CA MET A 87 -1.64 5.35 -9.30
C MET A 87 -0.67 4.90 -8.19
N TYR A 88 -0.49 5.72 -7.14
CA TYR A 88 0.36 5.37 -5.99
C TYR A 88 -0.13 4.13 -5.23
N VAL A 89 -1.38 3.71 -5.39
CA VAL A 89 -1.88 2.45 -4.80
C VAL A 89 -1.09 1.23 -5.28
N SER A 90 -0.44 1.30 -6.44
CA SER A 90 0.54 0.30 -6.88
C SER A 90 1.81 0.22 -6.02
N VAL A 91 2.20 1.28 -5.31
CA VAL A 91 3.37 1.30 -4.41
C VAL A 91 3.10 0.51 -3.13
N GLY A 92 1.89 0.63 -2.61
CA GLY A 92 1.51 0.14 -1.28
C GLY A 92 1.79 -1.35 -1.06
N PRO A 93 1.27 -2.28 -1.89
CA PRO A 93 1.40 -3.70 -1.62
C PRO A 93 2.85 -4.19 -1.53
N ALA A 94 3.71 -3.77 -2.45
CA ALA A 94 5.13 -4.07 -2.40
C ALA A 94 5.82 -3.43 -1.19
N GLY A 95 5.54 -2.15 -0.91
CA GLY A 95 6.12 -1.43 0.24
C GLY A 95 5.73 -2.05 1.58
N TYR A 96 4.44 -2.28 1.83
CA TYR A 96 3.98 -2.90 3.07
C TYR A 96 4.48 -4.34 3.24
N THR A 97 4.53 -5.13 2.15
CA THR A 97 5.09 -6.48 2.20
C THR A 97 6.59 -6.47 2.48
N ALA A 98 7.34 -5.55 1.87
CA ALA A 98 8.75 -5.36 2.19
C ALA A 98 8.95 -5.01 3.68
N ALA A 99 8.17 -4.08 4.21
CA ALA A 99 8.22 -3.70 5.62
C ALA A 99 7.92 -4.90 6.53
N ALA A 100 6.92 -5.71 6.17
CA ALA A 100 6.53 -6.91 6.89
C ALA A 100 7.65 -7.95 6.94
N LEU A 101 8.23 -8.30 5.78
CA LEU A 101 9.25 -9.33 5.68
C LEU A 101 10.52 -8.95 6.46
N ILE A 102 10.96 -7.69 6.36
CA ILE A 102 12.13 -7.22 7.11
C ILE A 102 11.81 -7.21 8.61
N SER A 103 10.65 -6.68 9.01
CA SER A 103 10.24 -6.58 10.42
C SER A 103 10.09 -7.97 11.05
N LEU A 104 9.29 -8.85 10.46
CA LEU A 104 9.07 -10.23 10.94
C LEU A 104 10.36 -11.05 10.92
N GLY A 105 11.20 -10.88 9.90
CA GLY A 105 12.53 -11.51 9.85
C GLY A 105 13.43 -11.07 11.00
N ARG A 106 13.45 -9.77 11.31
CA ARG A 106 14.21 -9.23 12.45
C ARG A 106 13.70 -9.73 13.81
N GLN A 107 12.41 -10.04 13.93
CA GLN A 107 11.85 -10.62 15.16
C GLN A 107 12.09 -12.11 15.32
N ALA A 108 12.47 -12.84 14.27
CA ALA A 108 12.63 -14.30 14.32
C ALA A 108 13.55 -14.79 15.47
N PRO A 109 14.72 -14.16 15.75
CA PRO A 109 15.55 -14.57 16.89
C PRO A 109 14.87 -14.45 18.25
N ALA A 110 14.05 -13.40 18.45
CA ALA A 110 13.31 -13.20 19.69
C ALA A 110 12.10 -14.13 19.81
N VAL A 111 11.51 -14.54 18.69
CA VAL A 111 10.33 -15.44 18.67
C VAL A 111 10.73 -16.89 18.90
N PHE A 112 11.86 -17.34 18.35
CA PHE A 112 12.24 -18.76 18.37
C PHE A 112 13.27 -19.12 19.44
N GLU A 113 14.07 -18.18 19.95
CA GLU A 113 14.96 -18.39 21.12
C GLU A 113 15.78 -19.70 21.10
N ARG A 114 16.35 -20.11 19.95
CA ARG A 114 17.06 -21.39 19.75
C ARG A 114 16.24 -22.66 20.06
N LYS A 115 14.93 -22.55 20.24
CA LYS A 115 14.05 -23.71 20.37
C LYS A 115 13.99 -24.42 19.04
N GLN A 116 14.02 -25.75 19.12
CA GLN A 116 13.86 -26.65 17.98
C GLN A 116 12.52 -26.40 17.31
N PHE A 117 12.54 -25.65 16.20
CA PHE A 117 11.40 -25.44 15.32
C PHE A 117 11.71 -26.11 13.98
N PHE A 118 10.69 -26.69 13.34
CA PHE A 118 10.80 -27.45 12.09
C PHE A 118 11.65 -28.74 12.14
N GLY A 119 12.04 -29.21 13.34
CA GLY A 119 12.79 -30.47 13.51
C GLY A 119 14.24 -30.39 13.02
N ILE A 120 14.80 -29.17 12.88
CA ILE A 120 16.16 -28.93 12.39
C ILE A 120 17.07 -28.62 13.58
N THR A 121 18.07 -29.48 13.83
CA THR A 121 19.08 -29.33 14.89
C THR A 121 20.41 -28.75 14.41
N SER A 122 20.67 -28.81 13.10
CA SER A 122 21.98 -28.49 12.52
C SER A 122 22.19 -27.01 12.23
N LEU A 123 21.13 -26.18 12.23
CA LEU A 123 21.15 -24.78 11.84
C LEU A 123 20.36 -23.92 12.82
N LEU A 124 20.83 -22.69 13.04
CA LEU A 124 20.09 -21.63 13.73
C LEU A 124 19.02 -21.08 12.78
N VAL A 125 17.84 -21.71 12.80
CA VAL A 125 16.72 -21.41 11.89
C VAL A 125 16.32 -19.93 11.96
N GLU A 126 16.40 -19.32 13.13
CA GLU A 126 16.07 -17.92 13.35
C GLU A 126 16.96 -16.94 12.56
N ASP A 127 18.24 -17.23 12.42
CA ASP A 127 19.18 -16.40 11.67
C ASP A 127 18.95 -16.55 10.17
N VAL A 128 18.61 -17.76 9.72
CA VAL A 128 18.23 -18.01 8.33
C VAL A 128 16.95 -17.24 7.98
N ILE A 129 15.93 -17.30 8.82
CA ILE A 129 14.67 -16.54 8.62
C ILE A 129 14.96 -15.04 8.59
N LYS A 130 15.81 -14.54 9.48
CA LYS A 130 16.19 -13.12 9.52
C LYS A 130 16.86 -12.67 8.23
N VAL A 131 17.84 -13.43 7.74
CA VAL A 131 18.55 -13.12 6.48
C VAL A 131 17.57 -13.16 5.31
N LEU A 132 16.75 -14.21 5.21
CA LEU A 132 15.75 -14.34 4.14
C LEU A 132 14.74 -13.19 4.15
N GLY A 133 14.21 -12.82 5.32
CA GLY A 133 13.26 -11.72 5.46
C GLY A 133 13.85 -10.38 5.05
N ILE A 134 15.10 -10.10 5.43
CA ILE A 134 15.81 -8.87 5.03
C ILE A 134 16.02 -8.85 3.51
N MET A 135 16.56 -9.93 2.93
CA MET A 135 16.87 -9.98 1.50
C MET A 135 15.62 -9.91 0.63
N ALA A 136 14.58 -10.68 0.97
CA ALA A 136 13.30 -10.64 0.25
C ALA A 136 12.62 -9.27 0.38
N GLY A 137 12.69 -8.66 1.56
CA GLY A 137 12.14 -7.32 1.76
C GLY A 137 12.88 -6.23 1.01
N LEU A 138 14.21 -6.27 0.94
CA LEU A 138 15.00 -5.32 0.13
C LEU A 138 14.66 -5.45 -1.37
N PHE A 139 14.49 -6.68 -1.86
CA PHE A 139 14.05 -6.93 -3.23
C PHE A 139 12.68 -6.29 -3.51
N LEU A 140 11.69 -6.51 -2.64
CA LEU A 140 10.36 -5.92 -2.78
C LEU A 140 10.35 -4.39 -2.59
N LEU A 141 11.25 -3.85 -1.77
CA LEU A 141 11.40 -2.41 -1.60
C LEU A 141 11.83 -1.73 -2.91
N LEU A 142 12.77 -2.34 -3.65
CA LEU A 142 13.16 -1.85 -4.98
C LEU A 142 11.97 -1.86 -5.95
N PHE A 143 11.17 -2.93 -5.93
CA PHE A 143 9.97 -3.03 -6.75
C PHE A 143 8.92 -1.95 -6.40
N SER A 144 8.72 -1.69 -5.10
CA SER A 144 7.89 -0.59 -4.61
C SER A 144 8.41 0.78 -5.08
N PHE A 145 9.72 1.00 -5.00
CA PHE A 145 10.37 2.25 -5.41
C PHE A 145 10.20 2.50 -6.92
N TRP A 146 10.26 1.46 -7.74
CA TRP A 146 10.00 1.59 -9.18
C TRP A 146 8.58 2.11 -9.47
N PHE A 147 7.55 1.53 -8.85
CA PHE A 147 6.17 2.02 -8.99
C PHE A 147 5.99 3.43 -8.44
N PHE A 148 6.74 3.80 -7.39
CA PHE A 148 6.75 5.15 -6.85
C PHE A 148 7.24 6.15 -7.90
N CYS A 149 8.33 5.84 -8.59
CA CYS A 149 8.85 6.68 -9.68
C CYS A 149 7.83 6.82 -10.82
N VAL A 150 7.24 5.71 -11.29
CA VAL A 150 6.22 5.72 -12.36
C VAL A 150 5.01 6.56 -11.99
N SER A 151 4.51 6.40 -10.75
CA SER A 151 3.36 7.17 -10.25
C SER A 151 3.70 8.65 -10.11
N THR A 152 4.90 8.97 -9.61
CA THR A 152 5.38 10.35 -9.43
C THR A 152 5.49 11.09 -10.76
N VAL A 153 6.10 10.48 -11.77
CA VAL A 153 6.19 11.06 -13.12
C VAL A 153 4.81 11.31 -13.70
N SER A 154 3.90 10.34 -13.54
CA SER A 154 2.51 10.45 -14.05
C SER A 154 1.74 11.60 -13.40
N VAL A 155 1.87 11.78 -12.09
CA VAL A 155 1.25 12.89 -11.35
C VAL A 155 1.83 14.23 -11.76
N ILE A 156 3.17 14.35 -11.81
CA ILE A 156 3.84 15.60 -12.19
C ILE A 156 3.40 16.03 -13.59
N ALA A 157 3.30 15.10 -14.54
CA ALA A 157 2.83 15.37 -15.90
C ALA A 157 1.39 15.92 -15.97
N GLY A 158 0.57 15.72 -14.94
CA GLY A 158 -0.81 16.18 -14.88
C GLY A 158 -1.08 17.28 -13.85
N ALA A 159 -0.06 17.69 -13.09
CA ALA A 159 -0.26 18.38 -11.81
C ALA A 159 -1.06 19.69 -11.92
N LYS A 160 -0.84 20.46 -13.00
CA LYS A 160 -1.50 21.77 -13.23
C LYS A 160 -3.00 21.66 -13.54
N GLN A 161 -3.46 20.48 -13.96
CA GLN A 161 -4.84 20.23 -14.39
C GLN A 161 -5.64 19.43 -13.36
N MET A 162 -5.03 19.10 -12.21
CA MET A 162 -5.68 18.27 -11.20
C MET A 162 -6.65 19.10 -10.37
N SER A 163 -7.86 18.56 -10.23
CA SER A 163 -8.80 18.96 -9.20
C SER A 163 -8.75 17.98 -8.03
N PHE A 164 -9.19 18.43 -6.86
CA PHE A 164 -9.23 17.57 -5.68
C PHE A 164 -10.21 16.41 -5.90
N THR A 165 -9.75 15.19 -5.60
CA THR A 165 -10.57 13.99 -5.52
C THR A 165 -10.12 13.17 -4.32
N LEU A 166 -10.96 12.23 -3.86
CA LEU A 166 -10.60 11.30 -2.78
C LEU A 166 -9.32 10.50 -3.07
N ASN A 167 -8.96 10.33 -4.35
CA ASN A 167 -7.72 9.65 -4.75
C ASN A 167 -6.45 10.35 -4.25
N TRP A 168 -6.51 11.63 -3.87
CA TRP A 168 -5.37 12.35 -3.31
C TRP A 168 -4.84 11.71 -2.02
N TRP A 169 -5.68 10.97 -1.27
CA TRP A 169 -5.21 10.21 -0.11
C TRP A 169 -4.19 9.12 -0.44
N ALA A 170 -4.12 8.69 -1.70
CA ALA A 170 -3.08 7.79 -2.18
C ALA A 170 -1.67 8.43 -2.23
N PHE A 171 -1.55 9.75 -2.06
CA PHE A 171 -0.24 10.38 -1.82
C PHE A 171 0.39 9.94 -0.49
N VAL A 172 -0.42 9.54 0.48
CA VAL A 172 0.04 9.23 1.84
C VAL A 172 0.10 7.72 2.05
N PHE A 173 -1.04 7.05 2.02
CA PHE A 173 -1.15 5.69 2.56
C PHE A 173 -0.25 4.65 1.88
N PRO A 174 -0.20 4.52 0.55
CA PRO A 174 0.73 3.62 -0.13
C PRO A 174 2.21 3.98 0.10
N ASN A 175 2.52 5.26 0.11
CA ASN A 175 3.89 5.77 0.30
C ASN A 175 4.38 5.61 1.75
N ALA A 176 3.46 5.57 2.72
CA ALA A 176 3.76 5.19 4.09
C ALA A 176 4.27 3.75 4.17
N GLY A 177 3.70 2.81 3.41
CA GLY A 177 4.20 1.44 3.33
C GLY A 177 5.64 1.36 2.84
N MET A 178 5.97 2.06 1.76
CA MET A 178 7.35 2.13 1.25
C MET A 178 8.31 2.80 2.25
N THR A 179 7.86 3.85 2.94
CA THR A 179 8.67 4.54 3.96
C THR A 179 8.93 3.65 5.15
N LEU A 180 7.93 2.90 5.63
CA LEU A 180 8.09 1.88 6.67
C LEU A 180 9.09 0.81 6.26
N ALA A 181 9.04 0.33 5.01
CA ALA A 181 10.03 -0.61 4.51
C ALA A 181 11.44 -0.04 4.50
N THR A 182 11.59 1.23 4.14
CA THR A 182 12.88 1.92 4.15
C THR A 182 13.41 2.09 5.58
N ILE A 183 12.53 2.40 6.55
CA ILE A 183 12.87 2.45 7.99
C ILE A 183 13.37 1.09 8.47
N GLN A 184 12.66 0.02 8.10
CA GLN A 184 13.06 -1.34 8.48
C GLN A 184 14.40 -1.74 7.82
N ALA A 185 14.60 -1.37 6.55
CA ALA A 185 15.86 -1.58 5.84
C ALA A 185 17.02 -0.80 6.48
N GLY A 186 16.80 0.47 6.88
CA GLY A 186 17.79 1.29 7.58
C GLY A 186 18.23 0.68 8.91
N GLY A 187 17.26 0.15 9.67
CA GLY A 187 17.54 -0.60 10.89
C GLY A 187 18.21 -1.96 10.68
N ALA A 188 17.95 -2.63 9.56
CA ALA A 188 18.59 -3.91 9.22
C ALA A 188 20.03 -3.76 8.73
N LEU A 189 20.30 -2.71 7.95
CA LEU A 189 21.60 -2.42 7.34
C LEU A 189 22.51 -1.55 8.22
N SER A 190 22.00 -1.03 9.34
CA SER A 190 22.73 -0.13 10.26
C SER A 190 23.36 1.09 9.56
N SER A 191 22.69 1.61 8.52
CA SER A 191 23.23 2.70 7.67
C SER A 191 22.66 4.06 8.08
N ALA A 192 23.53 4.97 8.52
CA ALA A 192 23.15 6.35 8.87
C ALA A 192 22.55 7.11 7.67
N GLY A 193 23.06 6.86 6.45
CA GLY A 193 22.53 7.48 5.23
C GLY A 193 21.09 7.07 4.94
N ILE A 194 20.76 5.78 5.09
CA ILE A 194 19.40 5.28 4.91
C ILE A 194 18.48 5.84 6.01
N ASN A 195 18.95 5.94 7.26
CA ASN A 195 18.17 6.54 8.34
C ASN A 195 17.90 8.04 8.12
N GLY A 196 18.85 8.78 7.54
CA GLY A 196 18.64 10.16 7.09
C GLY A 196 17.55 10.25 6.01
N LEU A 197 17.60 9.36 5.01
CA LEU A 197 16.57 9.24 3.98
C LEU A 197 15.19 8.92 4.59
N CYS A 198 15.12 8.01 5.56
CA CYS A 198 13.88 7.66 6.25
C CYS A 198 13.26 8.87 6.96
N SER A 199 14.10 9.68 7.61
CA SER A 199 13.65 10.91 8.28
C SER A 199 13.07 11.90 7.27
N ALA A 200 13.76 12.11 6.13
CA ALA A 200 13.29 12.96 5.05
C ALA A 200 11.96 12.47 4.43
N LEU A 201 11.84 11.17 4.15
CA LEU A 201 10.60 10.56 3.63
C LEU A 201 9.43 10.72 4.61
N THR A 202 9.70 10.54 5.92
CA THR A 202 8.67 10.71 6.96
C THR A 202 8.19 12.16 7.03
N VAL A 203 9.10 13.14 7.01
CA VAL A 203 8.73 14.56 6.98
C VAL A 203 7.92 14.89 5.73
N ALA A 204 8.33 14.40 4.56
CA ALA A 204 7.59 14.60 3.32
C ALA A 204 6.17 14.01 3.38
N LEU A 205 6.00 12.82 3.96
CA LEU A 205 4.68 12.21 4.17
C LEU A 205 3.79 13.04 5.09
N VAL A 206 4.34 13.58 6.18
CA VAL A 206 3.58 14.44 7.11
C VAL A 206 3.12 15.71 6.41
N ILE A 207 3.99 16.36 5.63
CA ILE A 207 3.62 17.53 4.83
C ILE A 207 2.51 17.18 3.83
N MET A 208 2.65 16.08 3.10
CA MET A 208 1.64 15.62 2.14
C MET A 208 0.30 15.26 2.81
N TRP A 209 0.34 14.74 4.04
CA TRP A 209 -0.85 14.48 4.83
C TRP A 209 -1.60 15.77 5.16
N PHE A 210 -0.91 16.79 5.69
CA PHE A 210 -1.54 18.09 5.97
C PHE A 210 -2.07 18.75 4.72
N PHE A 211 -1.30 18.74 3.63
CA PHE A 211 -1.73 19.26 2.33
C PHE A 211 -3.04 18.60 1.85
N THR A 212 -3.11 17.27 1.91
CA THR A 212 -4.29 16.50 1.48
C THR A 212 -5.47 16.74 2.41
N ALA A 213 -5.24 16.79 3.73
CA ALA A 213 -6.27 17.05 4.72
C ALA A 213 -6.90 18.44 4.56
N ILE A 214 -6.07 19.48 4.36
CA ILE A 214 -6.55 20.85 4.12
C ILE A 214 -7.35 20.92 2.81
N ALA A 215 -6.83 20.32 1.73
CA ALA A 215 -7.54 20.27 0.45
C ALA A 215 -8.89 19.55 0.57
N HIS A 216 -8.94 18.46 1.34
CA HIS A 216 -10.16 17.73 1.62
C HIS A 216 -11.19 18.58 2.39
N ILE A 217 -10.78 19.26 3.46
CA ILE A 217 -11.65 20.17 4.22
C ILE A 217 -12.19 21.30 3.33
N LEU A 218 -11.35 21.89 2.49
CA LEU A 218 -11.76 22.92 1.54
C LEU A 218 -12.75 22.39 0.49
N ALA A 219 -12.54 21.17 0.00
CA ALA A 219 -13.42 20.55 -0.98
C ALA A 219 -14.81 20.26 -0.39
N VAL A 220 -14.87 19.78 0.86
CA VAL A 220 -16.13 19.59 1.59
C VAL A 220 -16.84 20.93 1.80
N ARG A 221 -16.12 21.98 2.24
CA ARG A 221 -16.71 23.31 2.42
C ARG A 221 -17.24 23.93 1.12
N LYS A 222 -16.61 23.63 -0.02
CA LYS A 222 -17.04 24.10 -1.34
C LYS A 222 -18.14 23.23 -1.97
N GLY A 223 -18.61 22.17 -1.30
CA GLY A 223 -19.58 21.22 -1.86
C GLY A 223 -19.05 20.46 -3.08
N GLN A 224 -17.73 20.29 -3.18
CA GLN A 224 -17.07 19.55 -4.26
C GLN A 224 -17.00 18.05 -3.96
N VAL A 225 -17.19 17.66 -2.69
CA VAL A 225 -17.17 16.30 -2.14
C VAL A 225 -18.30 16.18 -1.11
N MET A 226 -18.91 15.00 -0.98
CA MET A 226 -20.12 14.69 -0.22
C MET A 226 -21.34 15.51 -0.65
N TRP A 227 -21.49 15.73 -1.96
CA TRP A 227 -22.62 16.47 -2.54
C TRP A 227 -23.24 15.69 -3.71
N PRO A 228 -24.57 15.72 -3.90
CA PRO A 228 -25.22 14.98 -4.98
C PRO A 228 -24.62 15.28 -6.37
N GLY A 229 -24.25 14.22 -7.08
CA GLY A 229 -23.68 14.25 -8.43
C GLY A 229 -22.23 14.76 -8.51
N LYS A 230 -21.48 14.80 -7.40
CA LYS A 230 -20.11 15.34 -7.35
C LYS A 230 -19.02 14.31 -7.07
N ASP A 231 -19.37 13.12 -6.58
CA ASP A 231 -18.41 12.06 -6.24
C ASP A 231 -18.66 10.79 -7.06
N GLU A 232 -18.72 9.62 -6.41
CA GLU A 232 -18.97 8.31 -7.05
C GLU A 232 -20.40 8.20 -7.61
N ASP A 233 -21.27 9.13 -7.26
CA ASP A 233 -22.67 9.21 -7.68
C ASP A 233 -22.88 9.97 -9.00
N LYS A 234 -21.82 10.49 -9.63
CA LYS A 234 -21.89 11.16 -10.95
C LYS A 234 -22.60 10.35 -12.03
N THR A 235 -22.55 9.02 -11.94
CA THR A 235 -23.18 8.09 -12.89
C THR A 235 -24.48 7.47 -12.34
N MET A 236 -24.84 7.77 -11.09
CA MET A 236 -26.03 7.26 -10.42
C MET A 236 -27.21 8.22 -10.63
N ASN A 237 -27.71 8.28 -11.87
CA ASN A 237 -28.90 9.05 -12.19
C ASN A 237 -30.14 8.43 -11.51
N GLY A 238 -30.89 9.23 -10.73
CA GLY A 238 -32.22 8.87 -10.22
C GLY A 238 -32.33 8.59 -8.72
N ILE A 239 -31.26 8.70 -7.93
CA ILE A 239 -31.35 8.53 -6.47
C ILE A 239 -31.72 9.87 -5.82
N ARG A 240 -32.98 9.98 -5.37
CA ARG A 240 -33.46 11.11 -4.56
C ARG A 240 -32.78 11.08 -3.18
N TRP A 241 -32.29 12.23 -2.74
CA TRP A 241 -31.63 12.39 -1.43
C TRP A 241 -32.15 13.64 -0.69
N GLY A 242 -32.28 13.56 0.64
CA GLY A 242 -32.68 14.69 1.50
C GLY A 242 -34.20 14.91 1.64
N ALA A 243 -34.60 16.08 2.16
CA ALA A 243 -35.98 16.47 2.45
C ALA A 243 -36.93 16.54 1.22
N HIS A 244 -36.40 16.30 0.03
CA HIS A 244 -37.15 16.25 -1.24
C HIS A 244 -37.25 14.81 -1.79
N ALA A 245 -37.18 13.81 -0.91
CA ALA A 245 -37.43 12.41 -1.24
C ALA A 245 -38.93 12.03 -1.37
N ALA A 246 -39.84 13.01 -1.27
CA ALA A 246 -41.27 12.85 -1.59
C ALA A 246 -41.53 13.08 -3.09
#